data_AF-A0A5E4QW24-F1
#
_entry.id   AF-A0A5E4QW24-F1
#
_cell.length_a   1.000
_cell.length_b   1.000
_cell.length_c   1.000
_cell.angle_alpha   90.00
_cell.angle_beta   90.00
_cell.angle_gamma   90.00
#
_symmetry.space_group_name_H-M   'P 1'
#
loop_
_entity.id
_entity.type
_entity.pdbx_description
1 polymer ?
#
loop_
_entity_poly.entity_id
_entity_poly.type
_entity_poly.pdbx_seq_one_letter_code
_entity_poly.pdbx_strand_id
1 'polypeptide(L)'
;MADSPDYSPTSGNHELQRSPLNPVIILEFDSSESDSLQSPERVYHGPWTPYAGVLGYTDTPAQSEDSNSNLAISDESSRATSHDAATRDDESLGEPPVKVRRLSSPKRSDDADGETCPICLDSWGNSGEHRLVSLKCGHLFGAQCVERWLRAQAVKKRSCPTCKSKASLKDIRFIYAKRLVAADISQITALQKQLNTLQAAKSRVDLELEKSKIAHQACMQQLEVLRSTLMKGHGVKEQAPRRSWRFALEKNLEISKDGGCRVLTYNCRTYDLYVSQKSTNSLFPGYGIRKVSCVDYKPGQFVHLHPKPIRDITYSQPRDLLLSVGLDGSARVLERGIPGASVACGMPLWSCSWDHMRSHEFYVGGVGGAVHQYDVRNPGAYLRRLVAPGDLSPVVSLCSTEHGLLACQLNSCWLWAAGAEEWEPRALPLEPPFMSLCYDEDSRRALVASRPSGLERSKLTLCRVRAGAVDVEQSFAGSSRAALMSRPAWVRVPDAAWVAAHSESDGSLLLHGLDGVRTLALPASEPALDVCAPRLHADTLLAALSDSRLRLYKAVPTG
;
A
#
# COMPACT_ATOMS: atom_id res chain seq x y z
N MET A 1 -15.69 -49.09 -44.13
CA MET A 1 -16.05 -50.21 -43.26
C MET A 1 -16.04 -49.64 -41.84
N ALA A 2 -17.13 -49.03 -41.34
CA ALA A 2 -18.55 -49.31 -41.63
C ALA A 2 -18.91 -50.75 -41.18
N ASP A 3 -19.89 -50.99 -40.28
CA ASP A 3 -20.97 -50.12 -39.79
C ASP A 3 -21.27 -50.26 -38.28
N SER A 4 -22.07 -49.33 -37.74
CA SER A 4 -22.79 -49.45 -36.45
C SER A 4 -24.01 -50.38 -36.59
N PRO A 5 -24.70 -50.72 -35.48
CA PRO A 5 -25.96 -50.00 -35.23
C PRO A 5 -26.29 -49.74 -33.74
N ASP A 6 -27.34 -48.94 -33.51
CA ASP A 6 -27.80 -48.44 -32.21
C ASP A 6 -28.59 -49.43 -31.36
N TYR A 7 -28.61 -49.19 -30.04
CA TYR A 7 -29.90 -49.05 -29.34
C TYR A 7 -29.82 -48.03 -28.18
N SER A 8 -30.98 -47.49 -27.78
CA SER A 8 -31.10 -46.26 -26.98
C SER A 8 -31.23 -46.47 -25.46
N PRO A 9 -30.86 -45.47 -24.62
CA PRO A 9 -30.93 -45.56 -23.17
C PRO A 9 -32.29 -45.17 -22.59
N THR A 10 -32.70 -45.81 -21.49
CA THR A 10 -33.87 -45.42 -20.69
C THR A 10 -33.54 -44.32 -19.68
N SER A 11 -34.50 -43.42 -19.44
CA SER A 11 -34.35 -42.25 -18.58
C SER A 11 -34.48 -42.55 -17.08
N GLY A 12 -33.67 -41.84 -16.28
CA GLY A 12 -33.79 -41.78 -14.82
C GLY A 12 -33.62 -40.33 -14.35
N ASN A 13 -34.72 -39.63 -14.13
CA ASN A 13 -34.70 -38.25 -13.64
C ASN A 13 -34.34 -38.21 -12.15
N HIS A 14 -33.45 -37.30 -11.76
CA HIS A 14 -33.30 -36.87 -10.37
C HIS A 14 -33.50 -35.36 -10.29
N GLU A 15 -34.55 -34.92 -9.60
CA GLU A 15 -34.85 -33.51 -9.40
C GLU A 15 -33.87 -32.87 -8.41
N LEU A 16 -33.28 -31.74 -8.81
CA LEU A 16 -32.58 -30.84 -7.88
C LEU A 16 -33.53 -29.68 -7.55
N GLN A 17 -33.95 -29.61 -6.28
CA GLN A 17 -34.85 -28.59 -5.77
C GLN A 17 -34.24 -27.19 -5.96
N ARG A 18 -34.99 -26.30 -6.61
CA ARG A 18 -34.64 -24.87 -6.70
C ARG A 18 -35.14 -24.15 -5.45
N SER A 19 -34.24 -23.47 -4.74
CA SER A 19 -34.62 -22.49 -3.73
C SER A 19 -35.23 -21.23 -4.39
N PRO A 20 -36.20 -20.55 -3.74
CA PRO A 20 -36.92 -19.44 -4.34
C PRO A 20 -36.09 -18.15 -4.42
N LEU A 21 -36.42 -17.33 -5.42
CA LEU A 21 -35.85 -15.99 -5.61
C LEU A 21 -36.49 -14.99 -4.63
N ASN A 22 -35.67 -14.13 -4.02
CA ASN A 22 -36.19 -12.94 -3.32
C ASN A 22 -36.65 -11.89 -4.35
N PRO A 23 -37.85 -11.31 -4.21
CA PRO A 23 -38.26 -10.19 -5.05
C PRO A 23 -37.49 -8.92 -4.67
N VAL A 24 -36.89 -8.27 -5.66
CA VAL A 24 -36.33 -6.92 -5.49
C VAL A 24 -37.49 -5.92 -5.51
N ILE A 25 -37.67 -5.17 -4.43
CA ILE A 25 -38.67 -4.10 -4.36
C ILE A 25 -38.15 -2.93 -5.18
N ILE A 26 -38.82 -2.64 -6.29
CA ILE A 26 -38.63 -1.39 -7.03
C ILE A 26 -39.37 -0.30 -6.26
N LEU A 27 -38.64 0.74 -5.86
CA LEU A 27 -39.24 2.00 -5.40
C LEU A 27 -39.14 3.01 -6.53
N GLU A 28 -40.24 3.20 -7.23
CA GLU A 28 -40.43 4.36 -8.09
C GLU A 28 -40.50 5.61 -7.21
N PHE A 29 -39.83 6.68 -7.62
CA PHE A 29 -40.00 8.00 -7.03
C PHE A 29 -40.08 9.01 -8.15
N ASP A 30 -41.30 9.45 -8.44
CA ASP A 30 -41.61 10.44 -9.47
C ASP A 30 -41.82 11.81 -8.81
N SER A 31 -41.06 12.80 -9.25
CA SER A 31 -41.24 14.20 -8.87
C SER A 31 -40.54 15.10 -9.90
N SER A 32 -41.36 15.79 -10.68
CA SER A 32 -40.96 16.77 -11.69
C SER A 32 -40.50 18.12 -11.09
N GLU A 33 -40.30 19.11 -11.97
CA GLU A 33 -39.86 20.50 -11.70
C GLU A 33 -38.32 20.62 -11.52
N SER A 34 -37.53 20.96 -12.53
CA SER A 34 -37.55 22.10 -13.48
C SER A 34 -37.24 23.46 -12.86
N ASP A 35 -36.01 23.93 -13.08
CA ASP A 35 -35.82 25.29 -13.58
C ASP A 35 -34.59 25.33 -14.52
N SER A 36 -34.51 26.34 -15.36
CA SER A 36 -33.63 26.39 -16.53
C SER A 36 -32.79 27.65 -16.61
N LEU A 37 -31.49 27.50 -16.86
CA LEU A 37 -30.62 28.58 -17.38
C LEU A 37 -29.70 28.04 -18.47
N GLN A 38 -29.43 28.90 -19.47
CA GLN A 38 -28.94 28.48 -20.79
C GLN A 38 -27.42 28.70 -20.96
N SER A 39 -26.82 27.79 -21.74
CA SER A 39 -25.76 27.96 -22.78
C SER A 39 -24.88 29.24 -22.83
N PRO A 40 -23.62 29.18 -23.32
CA PRO A 40 -23.19 28.23 -24.35
C PRO A 40 -21.79 27.60 -24.21
N GLU A 41 -21.56 26.60 -25.06
CA GLU A 41 -20.27 25.98 -25.31
C GLU A 41 -19.29 26.95 -26.01
N ARG A 42 -17.99 26.74 -25.80
CA ARG A 42 -16.95 27.13 -26.77
C ARG A 42 -15.97 25.98 -26.96
N VAL A 43 -16.15 25.25 -28.05
CA VAL A 43 -15.16 24.29 -28.56
C VAL A 43 -13.91 25.06 -28.98
N TYR A 44 -12.75 24.71 -28.41
CA TYR A 44 -11.45 25.23 -28.83
C TYR A 44 -10.64 24.11 -29.49
N HIS A 45 -10.67 24.06 -30.82
CA HIS A 45 -9.66 23.35 -31.60
C HIS A 45 -8.48 24.29 -31.87
N GLY A 46 -7.28 23.89 -31.45
CA GLY A 46 -6.02 24.58 -31.72
C GLY A 46 -4.88 23.55 -31.81
N PRO A 47 -4.03 23.57 -32.86
CA PRO A 47 -3.09 22.49 -33.13
C PRO A 47 -1.77 22.61 -32.36
N TRP A 48 -1.14 21.47 -32.09
CA TRP A 48 0.28 21.40 -31.72
C TRP A 48 1.15 21.43 -32.98
N THR A 49 2.16 22.30 -33.01
CA THR A 49 3.28 22.23 -33.95
C THR A 49 4.62 22.36 -33.19
N PRO A 50 5.67 21.63 -33.59
CA PRO A 50 6.96 21.68 -32.91
C PRO A 50 7.83 22.83 -33.44
N TYR A 51 8.59 23.47 -32.56
CA TYR A 51 9.60 24.46 -32.97
C TYR A 51 10.97 23.80 -33.14
N ALA A 52 11.53 23.91 -34.35
CA ALA A 52 12.94 23.67 -34.62
C ALA A 52 13.68 25.01 -34.67
N GLY A 53 14.95 25.05 -34.23
CA GLY A 53 15.75 26.27 -34.18
C GLY A 53 16.48 26.60 -35.48
N VAL A 54 16.89 27.87 -35.62
CA VAL A 54 17.86 28.37 -36.61
C VAL A 54 18.85 29.30 -35.89
N LEU A 55 20.04 29.45 -36.46
CA LEU A 55 21.24 30.01 -35.83
C LEU A 55 21.38 31.55 -35.96
N GLY A 56 21.97 32.17 -34.92
CA GLY A 56 23.02 33.20 -35.04
C GLY A 56 22.63 34.63 -35.43
N TYR A 57 23.11 35.61 -34.65
CA TYR A 57 24.33 36.36 -34.99
C TYR A 57 24.93 37.02 -33.74
N THR A 58 26.09 37.69 -33.87
CA THR A 58 26.86 38.30 -32.77
C THR A 58 26.52 39.77 -32.54
N ASP A 59 26.74 40.29 -31.33
CA ASP A 59 27.76 41.33 -31.05
C ASP A 59 27.74 41.87 -29.61
N THR A 60 28.90 42.41 -29.19
CA THR A 60 29.22 43.14 -27.93
C THR A 60 30.47 44.01 -28.21
N PRO A 61 30.92 44.98 -27.38
CA PRO A 61 30.35 45.60 -26.17
C PRO A 61 30.40 47.18 -26.14
N ALA A 62 29.80 47.80 -25.11
CA ALA A 62 30.13 49.12 -24.51
C ALA A 62 29.37 49.23 -23.16
N GLN A 63 29.80 49.82 -22.03
CA GLN A 63 30.44 51.13 -21.73
C GLN A 63 29.54 52.34 -22.05
N SER A 64 29.35 53.34 -21.17
CA SER A 64 29.66 53.51 -19.72
C SER A 64 28.90 54.76 -19.18
N GLU A 65 29.02 55.09 -17.88
CA GLU A 65 28.82 56.44 -17.29
C GLU A 65 27.39 57.07 -17.28
N ASP A 66 26.97 57.93 -16.32
CA ASP A 66 27.49 58.19 -14.96
C ASP A 66 26.44 58.79 -13.98
N SER A 67 26.66 58.56 -12.68
CA SER A 67 26.45 59.39 -11.46
C SER A 67 25.22 60.30 -11.17
N ASN A 68 24.86 60.26 -9.87
CA ASN A 68 24.39 61.36 -8.98
C ASN A 68 22.89 61.81 -8.98
N SER A 69 22.30 62.28 -7.86
CA SER A 69 22.85 62.50 -6.49
C SER A 69 21.82 62.46 -5.33
N ASN A 70 22.35 62.13 -4.14
CA ASN A 70 22.03 62.62 -2.76
C ASN A 70 20.59 62.82 -2.25
N LEU A 71 20.30 62.24 -1.07
CA LEU A 71 20.25 62.87 0.28
C LEU A 71 20.24 61.72 1.32
N ALA A 72 21.15 61.61 2.30
CA ALA A 72 21.21 62.34 3.58
C ALA A 72 19.99 62.05 4.52
N ILE A 73 20.12 61.65 5.80
CA ILE A 73 21.28 61.55 6.72
C ILE A 73 21.08 60.38 7.73
N SER A 74 22.08 60.14 8.57
CA SER A 74 22.27 59.09 9.59
C SER A 74 21.31 59.21 10.83
N ASP A 75 21.38 58.42 11.93
CA ASP A 75 22.51 57.69 12.52
C ASP A 75 22.18 56.53 13.50
N GLU A 76 23.24 55.76 13.83
CA GLU A 76 23.64 55.02 15.06
C GLU A 76 22.65 54.59 16.20
N SER A 77 22.90 53.56 17.04
CA SER A 77 24.03 52.58 17.14
C SER A 77 23.70 51.30 17.97
N SER A 78 24.60 50.30 17.89
CA SER A 78 25.03 49.33 18.94
C SER A 78 23.99 48.48 19.73
N ARG A 79 24.02 47.13 19.66
CA ARG A 79 24.78 46.15 20.53
C ARG A 79 24.35 46.11 22.02
N ALA A 80 24.32 44.98 22.74
CA ALA A 80 24.41 43.53 22.40
C ALA A 80 24.10 42.63 23.64
N THR A 81 24.14 41.30 23.43
CA THR A 81 24.52 40.22 24.39
C THR A 81 23.60 39.71 25.53
N SER A 82 23.69 38.37 25.69
CA SER A 82 23.77 37.57 26.94
C SER A 82 22.55 37.17 27.82
N HIS A 83 22.28 35.85 27.77
CA HIS A 83 22.20 34.89 28.90
C HIS A 83 20.98 34.77 29.87
N ASP A 84 20.56 33.50 30.00
CA ASP A 84 20.19 32.71 31.20
C ASP A 84 18.94 33.00 32.08
N ALA A 85 17.94 32.12 31.86
CA ALA A 85 17.40 31.12 32.80
C ALA A 85 16.73 31.49 34.16
N ALA A 86 15.52 30.92 34.33
CA ALA A 86 14.81 30.64 35.60
C ALA A 86 14.28 31.87 36.39
N THR A 87 13.29 31.79 37.31
CA THR A 87 12.57 30.67 37.95
C THR A 87 11.17 31.14 38.44
N ARG A 88 10.18 30.21 38.56
CA ARG A 88 9.09 30.06 39.58
C ARG A 88 8.56 31.26 40.40
N ASP A 89 7.27 31.38 40.77
CA ASP A 89 6.00 30.67 40.40
C ASP A 89 4.83 31.72 40.32
N ASP A 90 3.63 31.77 40.94
CA ASP A 90 2.86 30.96 41.91
C ASP A 90 1.32 31.33 41.91
N GLU A 91 0.54 30.95 42.94
CA GLU A 91 -0.95 30.96 43.03
C GLU A 91 -1.77 32.26 42.77
N SER A 92 -2.81 32.10 41.92
CA SER A 92 -4.26 32.43 42.16
C SER A 92 -4.75 33.91 42.23
N LEU A 93 -6.04 34.29 42.40
CA LEU A 93 -7.39 33.64 42.46
C LEU A 93 -8.49 34.67 42.03
N GLY A 94 -9.73 34.26 41.69
CA GLY A 94 -10.89 35.16 41.55
C GLY A 94 -12.13 34.59 40.80
N GLU A 95 -13.28 34.48 41.49
CA GLU A 95 -14.61 34.01 40.97
C GLU A 95 -15.59 35.19 40.65
N PRO A 96 -16.93 35.04 40.38
CA PRO A 96 -17.84 33.92 40.00
C PRO A 96 -18.77 34.31 38.78
N PRO A 97 -20.08 33.96 38.63
CA PRO A 97 -20.79 32.65 38.68
C PRO A 97 -21.68 32.29 37.43
N VAL A 98 -21.73 30.99 37.13
CA VAL A 98 -22.92 30.14 36.82
C VAL A 98 -24.14 30.68 36.03
N LYS A 99 -24.47 29.98 34.91
CA LYS A 99 -25.87 29.61 34.55
C LYS A 99 -25.95 28.17 34.03
N VAL A 100 -27.04 27.47 34.36
CA VAL A 100 -27.23 26.01 34.12
C VAL A 100 -28.18 25.75 32.95
N ARG A 101 -27.93 24.72 32.13
CA ARG A 101 -28.98 24.00 31.39
C ARG A 101 -28.65 22.52 31.12
N ARG A 102 -29.72 21.74 30.96
CA ARG A 102 -29.78 20.27 31.03
C ARG A 102 -29.08 19.55 29.86
N LEU A 103 -28.58 18.35 30.14
CA LEU A 103 -28.42 17.26 29.16
C LEU A 103 -29.19 16.02 29.64
N SER A 104 -29.62 15.18 28.70
CA SER A 104 -30.53 14.05 28.91
C SER A 104 -29.83 12.74 29.26
N SER A 105 -30.60 11.80 29.82
CA SER A 105 -30.15 10.52 30.35
C SER A 105 -29.47 9.58 29.34
N PRO A 106 -28.39 8.88 29.72
CA PRO A 106 -27.99 7.64 29.06
C PRO A 106 -29.08 6.56 29.18
N LYS A 107 -29.03 5.55 28.31
CA LYS A 107 -29.90 4.37 28.40
C LYS A 107 -29.59 3.58 29.68
N ARG A 108 -30.61 3.04 30.33
CA ARG A 108 -30.43 1.98 31.34
C ARG A 108 -29.92 0.72 30.63
N SER A 109 -28.89 0.09 31.18
CA SER A 109 -28.65 -1.35 31.00
C SER A 109 -29.52 -2.14 31.99
N ASP A 110 -29.67 -3.44 31.77
CA ASP A 110 -30.47 -4.34 32.62
C ASP A 110 -29.76 -4.75 33.93
N ASP A 111 -28.70 -4.05 34.34
CA ASP A 111 -27.83 -4.41 35.47
C ASP A 111 -28.43 -4.10 36.87
N ALA A 112 -29.75 -3.90 36.98
CA ALA A 112 -30.44 -3.46 38.20
C ALA A 112 -30.86 -4.59 39.15
N ASP A 113 -30.80 -5.85 38.71
CA ASP A 113 -31.20 -7.04 39.47
C ASP A 113 -30.32 -7.33 40.70
N GLY A 114 -29.15 -6.68 40.80
CA GLY A 114 -28.18 -6.89 41.88
C GLY A 114 -28.29 -5.96 43.10
N GLU A 115 -29.12 -4.90 43.05
CA GLU A 115 -29.17 -3.86 44.10
C GLU A 115 -30.60 -3.50 44.58
N THR A 116 -31.64 -4.18 44.07
CA THR A 116 -33.05 -3.85 44.29
C THR A 116 -33.86 -5.01 44.89
N CYS A 117 -34.99 -4.70 45.55
CA CYS A 117 -35.87 -5.69 46.16
C CYS A 117 -36.81 -6.32 45.12
N PRO A 118 -36.77 -7.65 44.87
CA PRO A 118 -37.56 -8.30 43.82
C PRO A 118 -39.08 -8.37 44.12
N ILE A 119 -39.58 -7.66 45.13
CA ILE A 119 -41.02 -7.52 45.46
C ILE A 119 -41.56 -6.15 45.05
N CYS A 120 -40.73 -5.10 45.01
CA CYS A 120 -41.16 -3.71 44.71
C CYS A 120 -40.19 -2.91 43.83
N LEU A 121 -39.01 -3.46 43.54
CA LEU A 121 -37.94 -2.88 42.71
C LEU A 121 -37.24 -1.63 43.30
N ASP A 122 -37.53 -1.30 44.56
CA ASP A 122 -36.79 -0.28 45.33
C ASP A 122 -35.40 -0.76 45.77
N SER A 123 -34.44 0.16 45.91
CA SER A 123 -33.10 -0.12 46.46
C SER A 123 -33.13 -0.47 47.95
N TRP A 124 -32.24 -1.36 48.39
CA TRP A 124 -32.21 -1.81 49.80
C TRP A 124 -31.71 -0.74 50.78
N GLY A 125 -32.33 -0.67 51.95
CA GLY A 125 -31.84 0.14 53.07
C GLY A 125 -30.85 -0.60 53.97
N ASN A 126 -29.83 0.11 54.49
CA ASN A 126 -28.96 -0.40 55.56
C ASN A 126 -29.64 -0.35 56.95
N SER A 127 -30.73 0.39 57.09
CA SER A 127 -31.56 0.59 58.29
C SER A 127 -33.01 0.92 57.88
N GLY A 128 -33.96 0.88 58.82
CA GLY A 128 -35.37 1.21 58.58
C GLY A 128 -36.21 0.03 58.08
N GLU A 129 -37.41 0.33 57.54
CA GLU A 129 -38.40 -0.70 57.17
C GLU A 129 -38.00 -1.51 55.92
N HIS A 130 -37.37 -0.87 54.95
CA HIS A 130 -36.91 -1.51 53.71
C HIS A 130 -35.49 -2.11 53.84
N ARG A 131 -35.16 -2.65 55.02
CA ARG A 131 -33.82 -3.17 55.31
C ARG A 131 -33.55 -4.52 54.63
N LEU A 132 -32.34 -4.75 54.15
CA LEU A 132 -31.96 -6.03 53.54
C LEU A 132 -32.09 -7.21 54.54
N VAL A 133 -32.83 -8.24 54.14
CA VAL A 133 -32.97 -9.52 54.85
C VAL A 133 -32.79 -10.70 53.90
N SER A 134 -32.36 -11.83 54.45
CA SER A 134 -32.48 -13.14 53.81
C SER A 134 -33.63 -13.94 54.44
N LEU A 135 -34.26 -14.81 53.65
CA LEU A 135 -34.99 -15.97 54.20
C LEU A 135 -34.03 -17.16 54.37
N LYS A 136 -34.42 -18.16 55.17
CA LYS A 136 -33.63 -19.41 55.36
C LYS A 136 -33.25 -20.17 54.07
N CYS A 137 -33.85 -19.83 52.93
CA CYS A 137 -33.52 -20.36 51.61
C CYS A 137 -32.53 -19.47 50.82
N GLY A 138 -31.78 -18.59 51.49
CA GLY A 138 -30.73 -17.74 50.93
C GLY A 138 -31.19 -16.49 50.16
N HIS A 139 -32.44 -16.47 49.68
CA HIS A 139 -32.98 -15.40 48.85
C HIS A 139 -33.17 -14.09 49.63
N LEU A 140 -32.87 -12.97 48.98
CA LEU A 140 -32.78 -11.63 49.56
C LEU A 140 -34.00 -10.74 49.23
N PHE A 141 -34.43 -9.94 50.20
CA PHE A 141 -35.59 -9.04 50.09
C PHE A 141 -35.43 -7.82 51.00
N GLY A 142 -36.26 -6.78 50.79
CA GLY A 142 -36.52 -5.76 51.80
C GLY A 142 -37.43 -6.30 52.91
N ALA A 143 -37.09 -6.04 54.18
CA ALA A 143 -37.68 -6.65 55.38
C ALA A 143 -39.21 -6.54 55.42
N GLN A 144 -39.73 -5.31 55.34
CA GLN A 144 -41.17 -5.08 55.39
C GLN A 144 -41.90 -5.67 54.16
N CYS A 145 -41.24 -5.79 53.00
CA CYS A 145 -41.84 -6.36 51.80
C CYS A 145 -42.03 -7.88 51.91
N VAL A 146 -41.00 -8.61 52.35
CA VAL A 146 -41.13 -10.06 52.59
C VAL A 146 -42.01 -10.36 53.81
N GLU A 147 -42.04 -9.47 54.81
CA GLU A 147 -42.99 -9.57 55.92
C GLU A 147 -44.44 -9.37 55.46
N ARG A 148 -44.75 -8.32 54.68
CA ARG A 148 -46.10 -8.10 54.10
C ARG A 148 -46.53 -9.33 53.29
N TRP A 149 -45.63 -9.87 52.44
CA TRP A 149 -45.87 -11.08 51.64
C TRP A 149 -46.20 -12.31 52.50
N LEU A 150 -45.40 -12.59 53.52
CA LEU A 150 -45.64 -13.72 54.43
C LEU A 150 -46.87 -13.50 55.32
N ARG A 151 -47.20 -12.26 55.70
CA ARG A 151 -48.41 -11.93 56.45
C ARG A 151 -49.68 -12.12 55.62
N ALA A 152 -49.67 -11.76 54.33
CA ALA A 152 -50.78 -11.97 53.40
C ALA A 152 -51.09 -13.45 53.12
N GLN A 153 -50.13 -14.35 53.35
CA GLN A 153 -50.31 -15.80 53.17
C GLN A 153 -50.73 -16.49 54.47
N ALA A 154 -51.76 -17.35 54.37
CA ALA A 154 -52.23 -18.20 55.46
C ALA A 154 -51.08 -19.08 56.03
N VAL A 155 -51.00 -19.22 57.35
CA VAL A 155 -49.81 -19.71 58.07
C VAL A 155 -49.23 -21.01 57.51
N LYS A 156 -50.08 -21.99 57.13
CA LYS A 156 -49.65 -23.29 56.59
C LYS A 156 -49.14 -23.26 55.13
N LYS A 157 -49.37 -22.16 54.39
CA LYS A 157 -49.00 -21.99 52.96
C LYS A 157 -47.84 -21.00 52.71
N ARG A 158 -47.31 -20.37 53.76
CA ARG A 158 -46.29 -19.30 53.67
C ARG A 158 -45.03 -19.76 52.94
N SER A 159 -44.63 -19.03 51.90
CA SER A 159 -43.51 -19.39 51.03
C SER A 159 -42.67 -18.20 50.55
N CYS A 160 -41.40 -18.46 50.25
CA CYS A 160 -40.48 -17.52 49.62
C CYS A 160 -41.04 -17.05 48.25
N PRO A 161 -41.07 -15.74 47.95
CA PRO A 161 -41.53 -15.22 46.65
C PRO A 161 -40.84 -15.88 45.45
N THR A 162 -39.50 -15.95 45.48
CA THR A 162 -38.69 -16.41 44.34
C THR A 162 -38.73 -17.92 44.16
N CYS A 163 -38.39 -18.69 45.20
CA CYS A 163 -38.17 -20.14 45.10
C CYS A 163 -39.28 -21.01 45.72
N LYS A 164 -40.39 -20.40 46.20
CA LYS A 164 -41.59 -21.07 46.75
C LYS A 164 -41.34 -22.02 47.95
N SER A 165 -40.12 -22.07 48.48
CA SER A 165 -39.75 -22.83 49.67
C SER A 165 -40.50 -22.34 50.91
N LYS A 166 -40.95 -23.26 51.78
CA LYS A 166 -41.72 -22.95 53.00
C LYS A 166 -40.96 -21.98 53.91
N ALA A 167 -41.55 -20.82 54.18
CA ALA A 167 -40.94 -19.74 54.96
C ALA A 167 -41.92 -19.18 56.01
N SER A 168 -41.39 -18.57 57.05
CA SER A 168 -42.14 -17.99 58.17
C SER A 168 -41.48 -16.70 58.64
N LEU A 169 -42.19 -15.90 59.44
CA LEU A 169 -41.64 -14.65 59.99
C LEU A 169 -40.40 -14.89 60.88
N LYS A 170 -40.24 -16.09 61.46
CA LYS A 170 -39.04 -16.49 62.22
C LYS A 170 -37.85 -16.87 61.33
N ASP A 171 -38.06 -17.04 60.03
CA ASP A 171 -36.99 -17.37 59.06
C ASP A 171 -36.34 -16.11 58.44
N ILE A 172 -36.82 -14.91 58.78
CA ILE A 172 -36.29 -13.63 58.32
C ILE A 172 -35.00 -13.32 59.11
N ARG A 173 -33.89 -13.08 58.41
CA ARG A 173 -32.58 -12.77 58.99
C ARG A 173 -32.01 -11.50 58.37
N PHE A 174 -31.81 -10.46 59.17
CA PHE A 174 -31.20 -9.20 58.72
C PHE A 174 -29.76 -9.39 58.24
N ILE A 175 -29.42 -8.79 57.10
CA ILE A 175 -28.07 -8.80 56.55
C ILE A 175 -27.41 -7.46 56.87
N TYR A 176 -26.30 -7.51 57.61
CA TYR A 176 -25.54 -6.34 58.04
C TYR A 176 -24.33 -6.11 57.12
N ALA A 177 -24.59 -5.71 55.87
CA ALA A 177 -23.55 -5.31 54.92
C ALA A 177 -23.40 -3.78 54.88
N LYS A 178 -22.16 -3.27 54.80
CA LYS A 178 -21.92 -1.81 54.66
C LYS A 178 -22.27 -1.33 53.24
N ARG A 179 -21.96 -2.16 52.24
CA ARG A 179 -22.41 -2.14 50.84
C ARG A 179 -22.54 -3.61 50.42
N LEU A 180 -23.50 -3.93 49.56
CA LEU A 180 -23.55 -5.20 48.83
C LEU A 180 -23.53 -4.85 47.34
N VAL A 181 -22.64 -5.46 46.57
CA VAL A 181 -22.54 -5.28 45.11
C VAL A 181 -22.25 -6.66 44.52
N ALA A 182 -23.08 -7.10 43.57
CA ALA A 182 -22.80 -8.30 42.80
C ALA A 182 -21.78 -7.94 41.71
N ALA A 183 -20.56 -8.48 41.80
CA ALA A 183 -19.57 -8.31 40.74
C ALA A 183 -19.87 -9.30 39.61
N ASP A 184 -20.26 -8.82 38.42
CA ASP A 184 -20.23 -9.67 37.22
C ASP A 184 -18.77 -9.89 36.77
N ILE A 185 -18.21 -11.02 37.17
CA ILE A 185 -16.87 -11.45 36.78
C ILE A 185 -16.91 -12.21 35.43
N SER A 186 -18.06 -12.34 34.77
CA SER A 186 -18.20 -13.11 33.52
C SER A 186 -17.31 -12.53 32.40
N GLN A 187 -17.39 -11.21 32.18
CA GLN A 187 -16.61 -10.52 31.15
C GLN A 187 -15.12 -10.53 31.48
N ILE A 188 -14.75 -10.34 32.75
CA ILE A 188 -13.35 -10.39 33.23
C ILE A 188 -12.78 -11.79 32.98
N THR A 189 -13.52 -12.84 33.32
CA THR A 189 -13.11 -14.24 33.14
C THR A 189 -13.01 -14.60 31.65
N ALA A 190 -13.93 -14.12 30.82
CA ALA A 190 -13.90 -14.31 29.36
C ALA A 190 -12.68 -13.63 28.72
N LEU A 191 -12.39 -12.38 29.08
CA LEU A 191 -11.22 -11.64 28.61
C LEU A 191 -9.91 -12.28 29.08
N GLN A 192 -9.82 -12.72 30.34
CA GLN A 192 -8.66 -13.47 30.85
C GLN A 192 -8.44 -14.78 30.06
N LYS A 193 -9.52 -15.51 29.75
CA LYS A 193 -9.44 -16.74 28.94
C LYS A 193 -8.99 -16.44 27.50
N GLN A 194 -9.47 -15.36 26.88
CA GLN A 194 -9.01 -14.91 25.57
C GLN A 194 -7.54 -14.51 25.58
N LEU A 195 -7.10 -13.73 26.57
CA LEU A 195 -5.72 -13.28 26.73
C LEU A 195 -4.77 -14.49 26.87
N ASN A 196 -5.10 -15.44 27.76
CA ASN A 196 -4.34 -16.70 27.91
C ASN A 196 -4.28 -17.51 26.60
N THR A 197 -5.36 -17.55 25.83
CA THR A 197 -5.42 -18.26 24.54
C THR A 197 -4.55 -17.57 23.48
N LEU A 198 -4.60 -16.24 23.39
CA LEU A 198 -3.77 -15.44 22.49
C LEU A 198 -2.28 -15.50 22.87
N GLN A 199 -1.97 -15.48 24.16
CA GLN A 199 -0.59 -15.58 24.65
C GLN A 199 0.00 -16.97 24.37
N ALA A 200 -0.75 -18.06 24.58
CA ALA A 200 -0.34 -19.40 24.18
C ALA A 200 -0.17 -19.55 22.65
N ALA A 201 -1.05 -18.94 21.86
CA ALA A 201 -0.92 -18.91 20.40
C ALA A 201 0.33 -18.12 19.96
N LYS A 202 0.60 -16.96 20.58
CA LYS A 202 1.80 -16.16 20.33
C LYS A 202 3.08 -16.95 20.65
N SER A 203 3.19 -17.52 21.85
CA SER A 203 4.38 -18.29 22.24
C SER A 203 4.64 -19.52 21.35
N ARG A 204 3.60 -20.11 20.75
CA ARG A 204 3.77 -21.14 19.72
C ARG A 204 4.38 -20.57 18.42
N VAL A 205 3.85 -19.45 17.92
CA VAL A 205 4.37 -18.80 16.70
C VAL A 205 5.78 -18.25 16.91
N ASP A 206 6.09 -17.69 18.08
CA ASP A 206 7.44 -17.25 18.45
C ASP A 206 8.42 -18.45 18.43
N LEU A 207 8.01 -19.61 18.96
CA LEU A 207 8.83 -20.84 18.94
C LEU A 207 9.00 -21.41 17.53
N GLU A 208 7.97 -21.38 16.69
CA GLU A 208 8.02 -21.79 15.27
C GLU A 208 8.94 -20.86 14.46
N LEU A 209 8.91 -19.55 14.75
CA LEU A 209 9.78 -18.55 14.15
C LEU A 209 11.25 -18.76 14.53
N GLU A 210 11.58 -18.98 15.81
CA GLU A 210 12.97 -19.26 16.20
C GLU A 210 13.48 -20.59 15.64
N LYS A 211 12.66 -21.65 15.60
CA LYS A 211 13.01 -22.90 14.90
C LYS A 211 13.30 -22.65 13.42
N SER A 212 12.49 -21.83 12.75
CA SER A 212 12.67 -21.47 11.34
C SER A 212 13.96 -20.66 11.11
N LYS A 213 14.26 -19.69 11.99
CA LYS A 213 15.52 -18.92 11.97
C LYS A 213 16.74 -19.83 12.12
N ILE A 214 16.74 -20.73 13.10
CA ILE A 214 17.84 -21.68 13.34
C ILE A 214 18.02 -22.62 12.14
N ALA A 215 16.92 -23.16 11.59
CA ALA A 215 16.98 -24.01 10.39
C ALA A 215 17.51 -23.24 9.16
N HIS A 216 17.11 -21.98 8.97
CA HIS A 216 17.63 -21.11 7.92
C HIS A 216 19.12 -20.81 8.10
N GLN A 217 19.57 -20.49 9.32
CA GLN A 217 20.99 -20.27 9.63
C GLN A 217 21.83 -21.54 9.36
N ALA A 218 21.34 -22.72 9.77
CA ALA A 218 22.02 -23.99 9.50
C ALA A 218 22.10 -24.29 7.99
N CYS A 219 21.03 -24.05 7.24
CA CYS A 219 21.01 -24.19 5.77
C CYS A 219 21.97 -23.21 5.10
N MET A 220 22.01 -21.95 5.53
CA MET A 220 22.96 -20.94 5.05
C MET A 220 24.41 -21.34 5.34
N GLN A 221 24.71 -21.85 6.55
CA GLN A 221 26.03 -22.39 6.89
C GLN A 221 26.41 -23.61 6.04
N GLN A 222 25.47 -24.52 5.75
CA GLN A 222 25.70 -25.64 4.83
C GLN A 222 26.00 -25.16 3.41
N LEU A 223 25.29 -24.14 2.92
CA LEU A 223 25.58 -23.50 1.62
C LEU A 223 26.95 -22.81 1.62
N GLU A 224 27.34 -22.15 2.71
CA GLU A 224 28.67 -21.52 2.88
C GLU A 224 29.79 -22.57 2.86
N VAL A 225 29.61 -23.68 3.59
CA VAL A 225 30.55 -24.81 3.61
C VAL A 225 30.64 -25.48 2.23
N LEU A 226 29.51 -25.74 1.56
CA LEU A 226 29.46 -26.32 0.20
C LEU A 226 30.15 -25.41 -0.81
N ARG A 227 29.90 -24.09 -0.78
CA ARG A 227 30.61 -23.09 -1.58
C ARG A 227 32.12 -23.14 -1.31
N SER A 228 32.52 -23.12 -0.04
CA SER A 228 33.94 -23.18 0.33
C SER A 228 34.63 -24.48 -0.11
N THR A 229 33.88 -25.59 -0.16
CA THR A 229 34.37 -26.91 -0.59
C THR A 229 34.50 -26.98 -2.11
N LEU A 230 33.54 -26.42 -2.88
CA LEU A 230 33.69 -26.23 -4.32
C LEU A 230 34.93 -25.37 -4.64
N MET A 231 35.10 -24.24 -3.94
CA MET A 231 36.21 -23.30 -4.14
C MET A 231 37.57 -23.91 -3.77
N LYS A 232 37.63 -24.78 -2.75
CA LYS A 232 38.86 -25.52 -2.38
C LYS A 232 39.12 -26.73 -3.28
N GLY A 233 38.14 -27.17 -4.08
CA GLY A 233 38.24 -28.34 -4.95
C GLY A 233 39.00 -28.12 -6.26
N HIS A 234 39.18 -26.86 -6.72
CA HIS A 234 39.84 -26.55 -7.99
C HIS A 234 41.00 -25.56 -7.82
N GLY A 235 42.19 -26.11 -7.56
CA GLY A 235 43.47 -25.38 -7.52
C GLY A 235 44.00 -24.99 -8.92
N VAL A 236 43.14 -24.57 -9.83
CA VAL A 236 43.48 -24.12 -11.19
C VAL A 236 42.76 -22.80 -11.46
N LYS A 237 43.43 -21.83 -12.10
CA LYS A 237 42.78 -20.62 -12.64
C LYS A 237 42.02 -20.92 -13.93
N GLU A 238 41.19 -21.96 -13.93
CA GLU A 238 40.14 -22.09 -14.94
C GLU A 238 39.10 -21.02 -14.67
N GLN A 239 39.01 -20.04 -15.57
CA GLN A 239 37.78 -19.28 -15.71
C GLN A 239 36.70 -20.27 -16.09
N ALA A 240 35.80 -20.61 -15.16
CA ALA A 240 34.64 -21.44 -15.45
C ALA A 240 33.99 -20.91 -16.74
N PRO A 241 33.84 -21.73 -17.80
CA PRO A 241 33.63 -21.24 -19.14
C PRO A 241 32.37 -20.38 -19.15
N ARG A 242 32.55 -19.07 -19.40
CA ARG A 242 31.48 -18.07 -19.34
C ARG A 242 30.40 -18.44 -20.36
N ARG A 243 29.40 -19.20 -19.90
CA ARG A 243 28.26 -19.65 -20.69
C ARG A 243 27.71 -18.42 -21.41
N SER A 244 27.73 -18.48 -22.73
CA SER A 244 27.14 -17.39 -23.49
C SER A 244 25.62 -17.51 -23.42
N TRP A 245 24.89 -16.42 -23.58
CA TRP A 245 23.43 -16.43 -23.46
C TRP A 245 22.78 -15.73 -24.65
N ARG A 246 21.58 -16.21 -24.99
CA ARG A 246 20.64 -15.57 -25.92
C ARG A 246 19.26 -15.48 -25.27
N PHE A 247 18.47 -14.52 -25.68
CA PHE A 247 17.07 -14.39 -25.27
C PHE A 247 16.18 -14.74 -26.48
N ALA A 248 15.52 -15.90 -26.42
CA ALA A 248 14.69 -16.43 -27.48
C ALA A 248 13.23 -15.99 -27.28
N LEU A 249 12.58 -15.38 -28.28
CA LEU A 249 11.16 -15.03 -28.20
C LEU A 249 10.32 -16.32 -28.03
N GLU A 250 9.66 -16.46 -26.89
CA GLU A 250 8.88 -17.64 -26.51
C GLU A 250 7.38 -17.40 -26.68
N LYS A 251 6.91 -16.17 -26.42
CA LYS A 251 5.53 -15.71 -26.68
C LYS A 251 5.46 -14.25 -27.11
N ASN A 252 4.46 -13.94 -27.92
CA ASN A 252 4.02 -12.59 -28.25
C ASN A 252 2.50 -12.52 -28.04
N LEU A 253 2.08 -12.12 -26.84
CA LEU A 253 0.69 -12.18 -26.38
C LEU A 253 -0.02 -10.85 -26.68
N GLU A 254 -1.24 -10.92 -27.21
CA GLU A 254 -2.11 -9.75 -27.35
C GLU A 254 -2.84 -9.49 -26.02
N ILE A 255 -2.71 -8.28 -25.48
CA ILE A 255 -3.29 -7.87 -24.18
C ILE A 255 -4.51 -6.97 -24.39
N SER A 256 -4.39 -5.99 -25.29
CA SER A 256 -5.44 -5.06 -25.67
C SER A 256 -5.37 -4.78 -27.18
N LYS A 257 -6.50 -4.94 -27.87
CA LYS A 257 -6.60 -4.65 -29.33
C LYS A 257 -6.55 -3.15 -29.61
N ASP A 258 -7.23 -2.37 -28.79
CA ASP A 258 -7.39 -0.92 -28.91
C ASP A 258 -6.28 -0.14 -28.17
N GLY A 259 -5.16 -0.81 -27.88
CA GLY A 259 -4.01 -0.24 -27.19
C GLY A 259 -4.26 0.09 -25.71
N GLY A 260 -3.51 1.06 -25.20
CA GLY A 260 -3.64 1.60 -23.85
C GLY A 260 -3.04 0.74 -22.74
N CYS A 261 -2.10 -0.16 -23.04
CA CYS A 261 -1.25 -0.81 -22.03
C CYS A 261 -0.08 0.10 -21.67
N ARG A 262 0.39 0.10 -20.41
CA ARG A 262 1.38 1.11 -19.98
C ARG A 262 2.49 0.65 -19.04
N VAL A 263 2.18 -0.21 -18.06
CA VAL A 263 3.14 -0.69 -17.06
C VAL A 263 2.88 -2.14 -16.67
N LEU A 264 3.90 -2.83 -16.16
CA LEU A 264 3.77 -4.17 -15.59
C LEU A 264 4.51 -4.35 -14.26
N THR A 265 4.10 -5.36 -13.50
CA THR A 265 4.79 -5.82 -12.29
C THR A 265 4.62 -7.34 -12.13
N TYR A 266 5.34 -7.96 -11.19
CA TYR A 266 5.50 -9.42 -11.11
C TYR A 266 5.26 -9.94 -9.69
N ASN A 267 4.48 -11.02 -9.53
CA ASN A 267 4.40 -11.81 -8.29
C ASN A 267 5.26 -13.08 -8.46
N CYS A 268 6.31 -13.20 -7.63
CA CYS A 268 7.24 -14.33 -7.68
C CYS A 268 6.75 -15.60 -6.96
N ARG A 269 5.72 -15.51 -6.12
CA ARG A 269 5.08 -16.63 -5.42
C ARG A 269 4.16 -17.43 -6.35
N THR A 270 3.50 -16.75 -7.29
CA THR A 270 2.52 -17.36 -8.19
C THR A 270 2.97 -17.38 -9.66
N TYR A 271 4.15 -16.84 -9.96
CA TYR A 271 4.74 -16.74 -11.31
C TYR A 271 3.84 -15.98 -12.30
N ASP A 272 3.28 -14.86 -11.86
CA ASP A 272 2.32 -14.06 -12.64
C ASP A 272 2.80 -12.63 -12.86
N LEU A 273 2.65 -12.16 -14.09
CA LEU A 273 2.71 -10.74 -14.43
C LEU A 273 1.32 -10.10 -14.24
N TYR A 274 1.32 -8.88 -13.72
CA TYR A 274 0.18 -7.98 -13.77
C TYR A 274 0.52 -6.87 -14.76
N VAL A 275 -0.37 -6.62 -15.72
CA VAL A 275 -0.18 -5.68 -16.83
C VAL A 275 -1.31 -4.65 -16.78
N SER A 276 -1.00 -3.35 -16.75
CA SER A 276 -2.05 -2.33 -16.88
C SER A 276 -2.53 -2.23 -18.34
N GLN A 277 -3.84 -2.08 -18.52
CA GLN A 277 -4.47 -1.89 -19.83
C GLN A 277 -5.73 -1.01 -19.74
N LYS A 278 -6.13 -0.46 -20.87
CA LYS A 278 -7.47 0.11 -21.08
C LYS A 278 -8.54 -0.99 -21.06
N SER A 279 -9.76 -0.65 -20.64
CA SER A 279 -10.93 -1.52 -20.75
C SER A 279 -11.34 -1.64 -22.22
N THR A 280 -11.47 -2.87 -22.71
CA THR A 280 -12.03 -3.18 -24.04
C THR A 280 -13.56 -3.33 -24.02
N ASN A 281 -14.21 -3.11 -22.86
CA ASN A 281 -15.67 -3.15 -22.73
C ASN A 281 -16.23 -1.71 -22.75
N SER A 282 -16.99 -1.39 -23.80
CA SER A 282 -17.59 -0.07 -24.00
C SER A 282 -18.64 0.32 -22.95
N LEU A 283 -19.27 -0.64 -22.27
CA LEU A 283 -20.20 -0.39 -21.17
C LEU A 283 -19.48 -0.02 -19.87
N PHE A 284 -18.20 -0.38 -19.73
CA PHE A 284 -17.38 -0.11 -18.55
C PHE A 284 -16.05 0.54 -18.96
N PRO A 285 -16.09 1.77 -19.51
CA PRO A 285 -14.91 2.49 -19.99
C PRO A 285 -14.01 2.91 -18.84
N GLY A 286 -12.69 2.83 -19.05
CA GLY A 286 -11.68 3.11 -18.04
C GLY A 286 -10.45 2.22 -18.23
N TYR A 287 -9.74 1.96 -17.14
CA TYR A 287 -8.45 1.28 -17.09
C TYR A 287 -8.40 0.31 -15.92
N GLY A 288 -7.53 -0.68 -16.01
CA GLY A 288 -7.40 -1.71 -15.00
C GLY A 288 -6.15 -2.54 -15.21
N ILE A 289 -6.07 -3.68 -14.56
CA ILE A 289 -4.99 -4.65 -14.77
C ILE A 289 -5.52 -5.96 -15.32
N ARG A 290 -4.69 -6.65 -16.09
CA ARG A 290 -4.86 -8.05 -16.45
C ARG A 290 -3.74 -8.87 -15.83
N LYS A 291 -4.10 -10.00 -15.24
CA LYS A 291 -3.17 -11.04 -14.80
C LYS A 291 -2.72 -11.89 -16.00
N VAL A 292 -1.45 -12.23 -16.11
CA VAL A 292 -0.91 -13.15 -17.14
C VAL A 292 0.08 -14.11 -16.47
N SER A 293 -0.17 -15.42 -16.53
CA SER A 293 0.76 -16.38 -15.94
C SER A 293 1.99 -16.56 -16.83
N CYS A 294 3.17 -16.59 -16.24
CA CYS A 294 4.41 -16.92 -16.94
C CYS A 294 4.59 -18.43 -17.15
N VAL A 295 3.75 -19.29 -16.56
CA VAL A 295 3.88 -20.76 -16.61
C VAL A 295 3.12 -21.36 -17.80
N ASP A 296 1.87 -20.96 -17.99
CA ASP A 296 1.03 -21.43 -19.11
C ASP A 296 0.76 -20.36 -20.18
N TYR A 297 1.27 -19.15 -19.96
CA TYR A 297 1.18 -17.99 -20.84
C TYR A 297 -0.25 -17.48 -21.09
N LYS A 298 -1.23 -17.87 -20.26
CA LYS A 298 -2.63 -17.47 -20.46
C LYS A 298 -2.92 -16.09 -19.84
N PRO A 299 -3.61 -15.20 -20.58
CA PRO A 299 -4.25 -14.02 -20.01
C PRO A 299 -5.45 -14.42 -19.13
N GLY A 300 -5.42 -14.00 -17.87
CA GLY A 300 -6.53 -14.13 -16.94
C GLY A 300 -7.56 -12.99 -17.05
N GLN A 301 -8.43 -12.92 -16.04
CA GLN A 301 -9.46 -11.89 -15.92
C GLN A 301 -8.87 -10.47 -15.86
N PHE A 302 -9.59 -9.52 -16.46
CA PHE A 302 -9.34 -8.09 -16.31
C PHE A 302 -10.06 -7.56 -15.07
N VAL A 303 -9.33 -6.86 -14.19
CA VAL A 303 -9.85 -6.18 -13.01
C VAL A 303 -9.87 -4.68 -13.31
N HIS A 304 -11.06 -4.10 -13.42
CA HIS A 304 -11.23 -2.66 -13.63
C HIS A 304 -10.82 -1.90 -12.36
N LEU A 305 -10.05 -0.81 -12.50
CA LEU A 305 -9.52 -0.06 -11.36
C LEU A 305 -9.69 1.46 -11.49
N HIS A 306 -9.25 2.11 -12.57
CA HIS A 306 -9.17 3.57 -12.65
C HIS A 306 -9.96 4.12 -13.85
N PRO A 307 -10.79 5.19 -13.70
CA PRO A 307 -11.47 5.83 -14.83
C PRO A 307 -10.54 6.60 -15.77
N LYS A 308 -9.28 6.85 -15.38
CA LYS A 308 -8.23 7.50 -16.19
C LYS A 308 -6.96 6.62 -16.25
N PRO A 309 -6.01 6.87 -17.17
CA PRO A 309 -4.85 6.00 -17.36
C PRO A 309 -4.08 5.70 -16.08
N ILE A 310 -3.79 4.41 -15.87
CA ILE A 310 -2.86 3.92 -14.86
C ILE A 310 -1.44 4.30 -15.30
N ARG A 311 -0.69 4.94 -14.40
CA ARG A 311 0.68 5.40 -14.67
C ARG A 311 1.75 4.47 -14.16
N ASP A 312 1.53 3.86 -13.00
CA ASP A 312 2.46 2.95 -12.34
C ASP A 312 1.70 1.89 -11.52
N ILE A 313 2.32 0.72 -11.36
CA ILE A 313 1.85 -0.40 -10.53
C ILE A 313 3.05 -1.10 -9.87
N THR A 314 2.90 -1.60 -8.64
CA THR A 314 3.97 -2.28 -7.90
C THR A 314 3.45 -3.36 -6.95
N TYR A 315 4.20 -4.46 -6.81
CA TYR A 315 3.77 -5.66 -6.08
C TYR A 315 4.60 -5.94 -4.84
N SER A 316 3.95 -5.99 -3.67
CA SER A 316 4.55 -6.31 -2.38
C SER A 316 4.59 -7.83 -2.16
N GLN A 317 5.70 -8.48 -2.53
CA GLN A 317 5.92 -9.92 -2.30
C GLN A 317 5.70 -10.36 -0.82
N PRO A 318 6.09 -9.55 0.20
CA PRO A 318 5.85 -9.89 1.60
C PRO A 318 4.38 -9.85 2.05
N ARG A 319 3.50 -9.15 1.30
CA ARG A 319 2.08 -8.95 1.67
C ARG A 319 1.07 -9.50 0.68
N ASP A 320 1.50 -9.90 -0.52
CA ASP A 320 0.62 -10.33 -1.62
C ASP A 320 -0.37 -9.22 -2.06
N LEU A 321 0.10 -7.97 -1.97
CA LEU A 321 -0.62 -6.74 -2.31
C LEU A 321 -0.08 -6.11 -3.60
N LEU A 322 -0.97 -5.76 -4.53
CA LEU A 322 -0.67 -4.88 -5.66
C LEU A 322 -1.13 -3.46 -5.34
N LEU A 323 -0.30 -2.47 -5.60
CA LEU A 323 -0.64 -1.04 -5.61
C LEU A 323 -0.69 -0.54 -7.06
N SER A 324 -1.69 0.26 -7.41
CA SER A 324 -1.81 0.97 -8.68
C SER A 324 -2.14 2.44 -8.49
N VAL A 325 -1.61 3.31 -9.36
CA VAL A 325 -1.90 4.75 -9.33
C VAL A 325 -2.26 5.30 -10.71
N GLY A 326 -3.18 6.27 -10.75
CA GLY A 326 -3.71 6.81 -12.01
C GLY A 326 -3.75 8.34 -12.10
N LEU A 327 -3.96 8.81 -13.33
CA LEU A 327 -4.22 10.23 -13.64
C LEU A 327 -5.60 10.72 -13.14
N ASP A 328 -6.40 9.84 -12.55
CA ASP A 328 -7.59 10.16 -11.76
C ASP A 328 -7.25 10.74 -10.39
N GLY A 329 -5.99 10.59 -9.95
CA GLY A 329 -5.53 11.00 -8.64
C GLY A 329 -5.94 10.05 -7.52
N SER A 330 -6.27 8.79 -7.86
CA SER A 330 -6.46 7.74 -6.87
C SER A 330 -5.29 6.75 -6.84
N ALA A 331 -5.03 6.22 -5.66
CA ALA A 331 -4.17 5.07 -5.43
C ALA A 331 -5.04 3.90 -4.96
N ARG A 332 -4.88 2.71 -5.54
CA ARG A 332 -5.74 1.55 -5.27
C ARG A 332 -4.89 0.33 -4.93
N VAL A 333 -5.35 -0.43 -3.93
CA VAL A 333 -4.67 -1.63 -3.44
C VAL A 333 -5.55 -2.84 -3.70
N LEU A 334 -4.96 -3.92 -4.21
CA LEU A 334 -5.61 -5.21 -4.40
C LEU A 334 -4.90 -6.26 -3.55
N GLU A 335 -5.67 -7.10 -2.85
CA GLU A 335 -5.16 -8.25 -2.11
C GLU A 335 -5.52 -9.54 -2.86
N ARG A 336 -4.53 -10.38 -3.20
CA ARG A 336 -4.74 -11.60 -4.02
C ARG A 336 -5.51 -11.35 -5.35
N GLY A 337 -5.48 -10.13 -5.87
CA GLY A 337 -6.19 -9.70 -7.09
C GLY A 337 -7.61 -9.17 -6.86
N ILE A 338 -8.11 -9.13 -5.63
CA ILE A 338 -9.41 -8.54 -5.26
C ILE A 338 -9.19 -7.07 -4.87
N PRO A 339 -9.93 -6.09 -5.43
CA PRO A 339 -9.85 -4.70 -4.99
C PRO A 339 -10.19 -4.52 -3.49
N GLY A 340 -9.30 -3.84 -2.77
CA GLY A 340 -9.44 -3.51 -1.35
C GLY A 340 -9.50 -1.99 -1.15
N ALA A 341 -8.43 -1.41 -0.59
CA ALA A 341 -8.38 0.01 -0.30
C ALA A 341 -8.32 0.89 -1.57
N SER A 342 -8.99 2.04 -1.53
CA SER A 342 -8.92 3.09 -2.56
C SER A 342 -8.73 4.44 -1.87
N VAL A 343 -7.70 5.18 -2.27
CA VAL A 343 -7.23 6.41 -1.63
C VAL A 343 -7.35 7.56 -2.62
N ALA A 344 -8.01 8.65 -2.24
CA ALA A 344 -8.08 9.86 -3.04
C ALA A 344 -6.94 10.81 -2.65
N CYS A 345 -5.94 10.94 -3.52
CA CYS A 345 -4.70 11.68 -3.22
C CYS A 345 -4.76 13.16 -3.64
N GLY A 346 -5.90 13.63 -4.16
CA GLY A 346 -6.16 15.04 -4.53
C GLY A 346 -5.44 15.55 -5.78
N MET A 347 -4.58 14.75 -6.42
CA MET A 347 -3.72 15.17 -7.53
C MET A 347 -3.40 14.01 -8.48
N PRO A 348 -3.31 14.23 -9.81
CA PRO A 348 -2.94 13.17 -10.76
C PRO A 348 -1.60 12.52 -10.42
N LEU A 349 -1.60 11.19 -10.29
CA LEU A 349 -0.44 10.41 -9.87
C LEU A 349 0.33 9.84 -11.06
N TRP A 350 1.64 9.69 -10.88
CA TRP A 350 2.61 9.31 -11.91
C TRP A 350 3.49 8.12 -11.52
N SER A 351 3.74 7.90 -10.23
CA SER A 351 4.55 6.79 -9.73
C SER A 351 4.13 6.30 -8.35
N CYS A 352 4.50 5.07 -7.98
CA CYS A 352 4.21 4.50 -6.68
C CYS A 352 5.25 3.47 -6.20
N SER A 353 5.45 3.38 -4.89
CA SER A 353 6.38 2.42 -4.27
C SER A 353 5.87 1.97 -2.90
N TRP A 354 6.03 0.69 -2.56
CA TRP A 354 5.85 0.23 -1.18
C TRP A 354 7.05 0.69 -0.32
N ASP A 355 6.85 0.96 0.98
CA ASP A 355 7.98 1.23 1.89
C ASP A 355 8.75 -0.07 2.19
N HIS A 356 10.06 -0.04 1.93
CA HIS A 356 10.96 -1.20 2.06
C HIS A 356 11.05 -1.71 3.50
N MET A 357 10.99 -0.81 4.50
CA MET A 357 11.07 -1.17 5.93
C MET A 357 9.70 -1.46 6.53
N ARG A 358 8.67 -0.72 6.09
CA ARG A 358 7.35 -0.65 6.72
C ARG A 358 6.28 -1.15 5.77
N SER A 359 6.18 -2.47 5.64
CA SER A 359 5.31 -3.21 4.70
C SER A 359 3.78 -2.96 4.77
N HIS A 360 3.29 -1.97 5.53
CA HIS A 360 1.92 -1.45 5.45
C HIS A 360 1.84 -0.09 4.76
N GLU A 361 2.97 0.61 4.63
CA GLU A 361 3.06 1.95 4.11
C GLU A 361 3.50 1.97 2.65
N PHE A 362 3.10 3.02 1.94
CA PHE A 362 3.45 3.23 0.54
C PHE A 362 3.56 4.72 0.21
N TYR A 363 4.30 4.99 -0.87
CA TYR A 363 4.55 6.31 -1.43
C TYR A 363 3.85 6.45 -2.77
N VAL A 364 3.29 7.63 -3.04
CA VAL A 364 2.76 8.01 -4.35
C VAL A 364 3.35 9.33 -4.79
N GLY A 365 3.76 9.40 -6.05
CA GLY A 365 4.37 10.57 -6.68
C GLY A 365 3.39 11.23 -7.65
N GLY A 366 3.19 12.54 -7.53
CA GLY A 366 2.22 13.30 -8.30
C GLY A 366 2.82 14.35 -9.24
N VAL A 367 1.94 15.11 -9.88
CA VAL A 367 2.27 16.42 -10.49
C VAL A 367 2.68 17.44 -9.40
N GLY A 368 3.49 18.46 -9.74
CA GLY A 368 3.89 19.48 -8.77
C GLY A 368 5.00 19.03 -7.79
N GLY A 369 5.88 18.11 -8.22
CA GLY A 369 7.05 17.66 -7.45
C GLY A 369 6.77 16.93 -6.13
N ALA A 370 5.50 16.66 -5.79
CA ALA A 370 5.11 16.16 -4.49
C ALA A 370 5.06 14.63 -4.41
N VAL A 371 5.53 14.11 -3.29
CA VAL A 371 5.39 12.71 -2.87
C VAL A 371 4.58 12.65 -1.59
N HIS A 372 3.56 11.79 -1.53
CA HIS A 372 2.76 11.54 -0.34
C HIS A 372 2.99 10.11 0.17
N GLN A 373 3.18 9.96 1.48
CA GLN A 373 3.28 8.68 2.18
C GLN A 373 1.96 8.34 2.87
N TYR A 374 1.47 7.12 2.73
CA TYR A 374 0.21 6.63 3.30
C TYR A 374 0.41 5.30 4.03
N ASP A 375 -0.49 4.96 4.95
CA ASP A 375 -0.64 3.61 5.53
C ASP A 375 -1.90 2.95 4.96
N VAL A 376 -1.80 1.74 4.42
CA VAL A 376 -2.95 0.99 3.90
C VAL A 376 -4.00 0.68 4.98
N ARG A 377 -3.61 0.69 6.26
CA ARG A 377 -4.50 0.48 7.43
C ARG A 377 -5.28 1.73 7.82
N ASN A 378 -4.80 2.92 7.43
CA ASN A 378 -5.49 4.20 7.67
C ASN A 378 -5.27 5.15 6.48
N PRO A 379 -5.94 4.92 5.34
CA PRO A 379 -5.73 5.69 4.11
C PRO A 379 -6.36 7.09 4.12
N GLY A 380 -7.01 7.52 5.20
CA GLY A 380 -7.80 8.76 5.23
C GLY A 380 -7.00 10.06 5.06
N ALA A 381 -5.70 10.03 5.33
CA ALA A 381 -4.77 11.14 5.13
C ALA A 381 -3.36 10.60 4.84
N TYR A 382 -2.48 11.44 4.28
CA TYR A 382 -1.06 11.11 4.19
C TYR A 382 -0.38 11.25 5.56
N LEU A 383 0.54 10.34 5.88
CA LEU A 383 1.42 10.42 7.05
C LEU A 383 2.50 11.50 6.89
N ARG A 384 2.96 11.71 5.65
CA ARG A 384 4.04 12.66 5.33
C ARG A 384 3.92 13.13 3.88
N ARG A 385 4.37 14.37 3.63
CA ARG A 385 4.53 14.97 2.31
C ARG A 385 5.99 15.36 2.14
N LEU A 386 6.59 15.00 1.01
CA LEU A 386 7.94 15.40 0.60
C LEU A 386 7.82 16.18 -0.72
N VAL A 387 8.60 17.26 -0.87
CA VAL A 387 8.62 18.10 -2.09
C VAL A 387 10.07 18.51 -2.34
N ALA A 388 10.60 18.26 -3.54
CA ALA A 388 11.96 18.64 -3.85
C ALA A 388 12.13 20.18 -3.93
N PRO A 389 13.26 20.74 -3.48
CA PRO A 389 13.56 22.15 -3.70
C PRO A 389 13.66 22.47 -5.20
N GLY A 390 12.92 23.48 -5.66
CA GLY A 390 13.05 24.06 -7.00
C GLY A 390 12.45 23.28 -8.18
N ASP A 391 12.00 22.03 -8.00
CA ASP A 391 11.36 21.24 -9.07
C ASP A 391 9.89 20.94 -8.76
N LEU A 392 9.02 21.33 -9.70
CA LEU A 392 7.57 21.11 -9.67
C LEU A 392 7.14 20.14 -10.79
N SER A 393 8.07 19.53 -11.52
CA SER A 393 7.75 18.54 -12.54
C SER A 393 7.14 17.26 -11.92
N PRO A 394 6.45 16.40 -12.70
CA PRO A 394 5.83 15.21 -12.14
C PRO A 394 6.88 14.23 -11.60
N VAL A 395 6.59 13.57 -10.47
CA VAL A 395 7.43 12.50 -9.93
C VAL A 395 7.18 11.22 -10.74
N VAL A 396 8.05 10.95 -11.72
CA VAL A 396 7.90 9.89 -12.72
C VAL A 396 8.35 8.49 -12.29
N SER A 397 9.12 8.37 -11.21
CA SER A 397 9.37 7.07 -10.56
C SER A 397 9.71 7.21 -9.06
N LEU A 398 9.37 6.18 -8.29
CA LEU A 398 9.66 6.07 -6.86
C LEU A 398 10.19 4.67 -6.53
N CYS A 399 11.26 4.58 -5.75
CA CYS A 399 11.81 3.33 -5.21
C CYS A 399 12.21 3.52 -3.75
N SER A 400 11.51 2.85 -2.82
CA SER A 400 11.97 2.72 -1.44
C SER A 400 13.12 1.72 -1.35
N THR A 401 14.07 1.96 -0.45
CA THR A 401 15.33 1.19 -0.32
C THR A 401 15.77 1.14 1.14
N GLU A 402 16.72 0.25 1.49
CA GLU A 402 17.42 0.24 2.78
C GLU A 402 18.20 1.54 3.11
N HIS A 403 18.31 2.48 2.16
CA HIS A 403 18.99 3.77 2.33
C HIS A 403 18.06 4.98 2.25
N GLY A 404 16.74 4.74 2.10
CA GLY A 404 15.72 5.77 1.99
C GLY A 404 14.92 5.70 0.68
N LEU A 405 14.27 6.80 0.31
CA LEU A 405 13.37 6.87 -0.84
C LEU A 405 14.03 7.57 -2.02
N LEU A 406 14.26 6.84 -3.11
CA LEU A 406 14.63 7.41 -4.39
C LEU A 406 13.40 7.99 -5.08
N ALA A 407 13.45 9.26 -5.45
CA ALA A 407 12.39 9.99 -6.15
C ALA A 407 12.95 10.64 -7.42
N CYS A 408 12.45 10.21 -8.56
CA CYS A 408 12.83 10.71 -9.89
C CYS A 408 11.69 11.59 -10.42
N GLN A 409 11.96 12.87 -10.66
CA GLN A 409 11.08 13.80 -11.38
C GLN A 409 11.52 13.92 -12.85
N LEU A 410 10.91 14.79 -13.66
CA LEU A 410 11.43 15.03 -15.02
C LEU A 410 12.73 15.83 -15.01
N ASN A 411 12.88 16.82 -14.13
CA ASN A 411 14.00 17.76 -14.16
C ASN A 411 15.02 17.55 -13.04
N SER A 412 14.73 16.68 -12.07
CA SER A 412 15.60 16.40 -10.91
C SER A 412 15.43 14.97 -10.42
N CYS A 413 16.43 14.44 -9.71
CA CYS A 413 16.36 13.12 -9.08
C CYS A 413 17.03 13.15 -7.71
N TRP A 414 16.41 12.52 -6.71
CA TRP A 414 16.75 12.68 -5.30
C TRP A 414 16.78 11.34 -4.56
N LEU A 415 17.72 11.20 -3.64
CA LEU A 415 17.64 10.27 -2.51
C LEU A 415 17.15 11.05 -1.30
N TRP A 416 15.94 10.78 -0.85
CA TRP A 416 15.50 11.18 0.49
C TRP A 416 16.08 10.20 1.49
N ALA A 417 17.04 10.63 2.30
CA ALA A 417 17.64 9.84 3.37
C ALA A 417 16.97 10.17 4.72
N ALA A 418 17.01 9.25 5.69
CA ALA A 418 16.63 9.57 7.06
C ALA A 418 17.73 10.42 7.71
N GLY A 419 17.41 11.67 8.05
CA GLY A 419 18.24 12.56 8.86
C GLY A 419 18.01 12.34 10.36
N ALA A 420 18.50 13.28 11.17
CA ALA A 420 18.36 13.20 12.63
C ALA A 420 16.91 13.36 13.12
N GLU A 421 16.10 14.20 12.46
CA GLU A 421 14.71 14.50 12.84
C GLU A 421 13.73 14.37 11.65
N GLU A 422 14.14 14.74 10.44
CA GLU A 422 13.30 14.67 9.22
C GLU A 422 13.98 13.90 8.06
N TRP A 423 13.32 13.83 6.89
CA TRP A 423 13.94 13.31 5.66
C TRP A 423 14.79 14.38 4.98
N GLU A 424 16.05 14.07 4.72
CA GLU A 424 16.98 14.96 4.00
C GLU A 424 16.97 14.67 2.49
N PRO A 425 16.59 15.62 1.62
CA PRO A 425 16.71 15.46 0.18
C PRO A 425 18.16 15.64 -0.29
N ARG A 426 18.73 14.61 -0.92
CA ARG A 426 20.08 14.64 -1.50
C ARG A 426 19.99 14.42 -3.01
N ALA A 427 20.38 15.41 -3.80
CA ALA A 427 20.31 15.34 -5.26
C ALA A 427 21.28 14.27 -5.80
N LEU A 428 20.86 13.52 -6.81
CA LEU A 428 21.76 12.62 -7.55
C LEU A 428 22.58 13.45 -8.55
N PRO A 429 23.89 13.18 -8.70
CA PRO A 429 24.76 13.88 -9.66
C PRO A 429 24.53 13.34 -11.09
N LEU A 430 23.34 13.63 -11.64
CA LEU A 430 22.86 13.14 -12.93
C LEU A 430 22.19 14.26 -13.73
N GLU A 431 22.27 14.17 -15.06
CA GLU A 431 21.75 15.19 -15.97
C GLU A 431 20.28 14.91 -16.35
N PRO A 432 19.36 15.88 -16.16
CA PRO A 432 17.99 15.81 -16.69
C PRO A 432 17.95 16.02 -18.22
N PRO A 433 16.82 15.71 -18.90
CA PRO A 433 15.54 15.27 -18.35
C PRO A 433 15.49 13.75 -18.11
N PHE A 434 14.83 13.31 -17.06
CA PHE A 434 14.67 11.89 -16.75
C PHE A 434 13.39 11.27 -17.36
N MET A 435 13.37 9.94 -17.40
CA MET A 435 12.24 9.13 -17.88
C MET A 435 11.74 8.15 -16.82
N SER A 436 12.66 7.53 -16.10
CA SER A 436 12.37 6.47 -15.13
C SER A 436 13.59 6.20 -14.25
N LEU A 437 13.33 5.61 -13.08
CA LEU A 437 14.33 5.07 -12.15
C LEU A 437 13.80 3.72 -11.65
N CYS A 438 14.65 2.72 -11.56
CA CYS A 438 14.39 1.50 -10.79
C CYS A 438 15.59 1.18 -9.88
N TYR A 439 15.34 0.46 -8.79
CA TYR A 439 16.37 0.06 -7.82
C TYR A 439 16.44 -1.46 -7.73
N ASP A 440 17.63 -1.96 -7.42
CA ASP A 440 17.91 -3.38 -7.24
C ASP A 440 18.54 -3.63 -5.86
N GLU A 441 17.80 -4.36 -5.02
CA GLU A 441 18.20 -4.72 -3.66
C GLU A 441 19.37 -5.71 -3.65
N ASP A 442 19.39 -6.68 -4.59
CA ASP A 442 20.43 -7.72 -4.72
C ASP A 442 21.85 -7.11 -4.80
N SER A 443 22.01 -5.99 -5.53
CA SER A 443 23.31 -5.35 -5.79
C SER A 443 23.44 -3.90 -5.29
N ARG A 444 22.41 -3.38 -4.61
CA ARG A 444 22.34 -2.02 -4.02
C ARG A 444 22.55 -0.90 -5.03
N ARG A 445 22.07 -1.11 -6.25
CA ARG A 445 22.28 -0.22 -7.40
C ARG A 445 20.95 0.37 -7.89
N ALA A 446 20.93 1.67 -8.09
CA ALA A 446 19.89 2.36 -8.86
C ALA A 446 20.25 2.37 -10.34
N LEU A 447 19.23 2.34 -11.18
CA LEU A 447 19.32 2.44 -12.63
C LEU A 447 18.39 3.57 -13.08
N VAL A 448 18.98 4.63 -13.63
CA VAL A 448 18.29 5.87 -14.00
C VAL A 448 18.38 6.07 -15.50
N ALA A 449 17.25 6.31 -16.16
CA ALA A 449 17.19 6.58 -17.59
C ALA A 449 16.92 8.07 -17.84
N SER A 450 17.87 8.77 -18.47
CA SER A 450 17.70 10.15 -18.95
C SER A 450 17.48 10.21 -20.47
N ARG A 451 16.80 11.27 -20.92
CA ARG A 451 16.49 11.54 -22.33
C ARG A 451 17.74 12.01 -23.09
N PRO A 452 17.72 11.99 -24.44
CA PRO A 452 18.70 12.70 -25.25
C PRO A 452 18.79 14.18 -24.87
N SER A 453 19.98 14.76 -24.92
CA SER A 453 20.22 16.18 -24.61
C SER A 453 21.17 16.78 -25.64
N GLY A 454 20.71 17.82 -26.37
CA GLY A 454 21.46 18.38 -27.48
C GLY A 454 21.78 17.34 -28.57
N LEU A 455 23.06 17.00 -28.71
CA LEU A 455 23.57 15.96 -29.62
C LEU A 455 23.77 14.58 -28.94
N GLU A 456 23.64 14.49 -27.61
CA GLU A 456 23.85 13.26 -26.88
C GLU A 456 22.63 12.33 -26.93
N ARG A 457 22.88 11.03 -27.04
CA ARG A 457 21.88 9.97 -26.94
C ARG A 457 21.42 9.81 -25.48
N SER A 458 20.22 9.28 -25.27
CA SER A 458 19.66 8.97 -23.95
C SER A 458 20.64 8.15 -23.10
N LYS A 459 20.87 8.51 -21.84
CA LYS A 459 21.82 7.78 -20.98
C LYS A 459 21.04 6.81 -20.07
N LEU A 460 21.52 5.58 -19.98
CA LEU A 460 21.09 4.60 -18.97
C LEU A 460 22.22 4.50 -17.94
N THR A 461 22.07 5.18 -16.82
CA THR A 461 23.13 5.35 -15.82
C THR A 461 22.89 4.45 -14.61
N LEU A 462 23.91 3.68 -14.26
CA LEU A 462 23.96 2.78 -13.13
C LEU A 462 24.72 3.46 -11.99
N CYS A 463 24.05 3.63 -10.85
CA CYS A 463 24.58 4.28 -9.66
C CYS A 463 24.55 3.33 -8.46
N ARG A 464 25.60 3.31 -7.65
CA ARG A 464 25.59 2.65 -6.35
C ARG A 464 24.93 3.57 -5.33
N VAL A 465 23.94 3.05 -4.61
CA VAL A 465 23.30 3.77 -3.50
C VAL A 465 24.01 3.38 -2.21
N ARG A 466 24.23 4.36 -1.33
CA ARG A 466 24.81 4.20 0.02
C ARG A 466 23.99 5.03 1.01
N ALA A 467 24.23 4.83 2.31
CA ALA A 467 23.63 5.67 3.35
C ALA A 467 23.99 7.15 3.12
N GLY A 468 23.02 7.93 2.65
CA GLY A 468 23.17 9.37 2.37
C GLY A 468 24.03 9.75 1.14
N ALA A 469 24.39 8.81 0.26
CA ALA A 469 25.20 9.10 -0.93
C ALA A 469 24.79 8.24 -2.14
N VAL A 470 25.02 8.75 -3.35
CA VAL A 470 24.80 8.02 -4.60
C VAL A 470 25.98 8.25 -5.55
N ASP A 471 26.74 7.19 -5.82
CA ASP A 471 27.93 7.23 -6.67
C ASP A 471 27.58 6.73 -8.08
N VAL A 472 27.97 7.46 -9.13
CA VAL A 472 27.82 6.99 -10.52
C VAL A 472 28.92 5.97 -10.82
N GLU A 473 28.55 4.77 -11.28
CA GLU A 473 29.53 3.72 -11.61
C GLU A 473 29.72 3.54 -13.13
N GLN A 474 28.64 3.54 -13.90
CA GLN A 474 28.70 3.30 -15.35
C GLN A 474 27.49 3.92 -16.06
N SER A 475 27.71 4.46 -17.27
CA SER A 475 26.65 4.98 -18.14
C SER A 475 26.67 4.25 -19.49
N PHE A 476 25.50 3.85 -19.97
CA PHE A 476 25.33 3.27 -21.30
C PHE A 476 24.59 4.24 -22.23
N ALA A 477 25.08 4.39 -23.46
CA ALA A 477 24.36 5.14 -24.48
C ALA A 477 23.20 4.30 -25.04
N GLY A 478 21.98 4.83 -24.94
CA GLY A 478 20.76 4.25 -25.49
C GLY A 478 20.40 4.85 -26.85
N SER A 479 19.21 5.42 -26.96
CA SER A 479 18.57 5.92 -28.19
C SER A 479 18.93 7.38 -28.52
N SER A 480 18.93 7.76 -29.80
CA SER A 480 18.96 9.18 -30.21
C SER A 480 17.60 9.89 -30.06
N ARG A 481 16.53 9.13 -29.85
CA ARG A 481 15.16 9.63 -29.60
C ARG A 481 14.57 8.95 -28.37
N ALA A 482 13.97 9.69 -27.47
CA ALA A 482 13.20 9.08 -26.38
C ALA A 482 11.98 9.93 -26.07
N ALA A 483 11.00 9.89 -26.98
CA ALA A 483 9.67 10.44 -26.72
C ALA A 483 8.96 9.54 -25.69
N LEU A 484 9.07 8.22 -25.91
CA LEU A 484 8.54 7.19 -25.02
C LEU A 484 9.34 7.12 -23.72
N MET A 485 8.66 7.36 -22.59
CA MET A 485 9.21 7.07 -21.26
C MET A 485 9.17 5.55 -21.03
N SER A 486 10.19 4.85 -21.55
CA SER A 486 10.39 3.42 -21.27
C SER A 486 10.93 3.24 -19.84
N ARG A 487 10.55 2.15 -19.18
CA ARG A 487 11.16 1.72 -17.90
C ARG A 487 12.20 0.62 -18.18
N PRO A 488 13.41 0.71 -17.60
CA PRO A 488 14.43 -0.32 -17.75
C PRO A 488 14.29 -1.41 -16.69
N ALA A 489 14.87 -2.59 -16.96
CA ALA A 489 14.87 -3.74 -16.07
C ALA A 489 16.27 -4.26 -15.76
N TRP A 490 16.44 -4.83 -14.58
CA TRP A 490 17.58 -5.69 -14.26
C TRP A 490 17.28 -7.11 -14.76
N VAL A 491 18.27 -7.76 -15.39
CA VAL A 491 18.15 -9.12 -15.93
C VAL A 491 19.30 -9.97 -15.39
N ARG A 492 19.00 -11.13 -14.79
CA ARG A 492 20.01 -12.04 -14.22
C ARG A 492 19.80 -13.49 -14.65
N VAL A 493 20.90 -14.16 -14.94
CA VAL A 493 21.02 -15.61 -15.13
C VAL A 493 22.20 -16.11 -14.27
N PRO A 494 22.39 -17.43 -14.06
CA PRO A 494 23.32 -17.94 -13.04
C PRO A 494 24.75 -17.38 -13.04
N ASP A 495 25.29 -17.00 -14.20
CA ASP A 495 26.68 -16.53 -14.37
C ASP A 495 26.79 -15.14 -15.04
N ALA A 496 25.68 -14.43 -15.26
CA ALA A 496 25.67 -13.17 -16.02
C ALA A 496 24.51 -12.23 -15.66
N ALA A 497 24.73 -10.92 -15.84
CA ALA A 497 23.74 -9.88 -15.62
C ALA A 497 23.75 -8.82 -16.72
N TRP A 498 22.59 -8.23 -16.97
CA TRP A 498 22.39 -7.10 -17.88
C TRP A 498 21.45 -6.06 -17.26
N VAL A 499 21.53 -4.83 -17.75
CA VAL A 499 20.46 -3.85 -17.64
C VAL A 499 19.79 -3.67 -19.00
N ALA A 500 18.47 -3.88 -19.05
CA ALA A 500 17.67 -3.87 -20.27
C ALA A 500 16.91 -2.56 -20.43
N ALA A 501 17.03 -1.90 -21.57
CA ALA A 501 16.30 -0.67 -21.91
C ALA A 501 15.89 -0.65 -23.39
N HIS A 502 14.75 -0.05 -23.70
CA HIS A 502 14.31 0.10 -25.08
C HIS A 502 15.02 1.27 -25.78
N SER A 503 15.51 1.03 -26.99
CA SER A 503 15.97 2.09 -27.89
C SER A 503 14.95 2.35 -28.99
N GLU A 504 14.31 3.53 -28.96
CA GLU A 504 13.33 3.98 -29.96
C GLU A 504 13.97 4.16 -31.35
N SER A 505 15.19 4.71 -31.41
CA SER A 505 15.91 4.97 -32.67
C SER A 505 16.43 3.71 -33.33
N ASP A 506 16.76 2.68 -32.53
CA ASP A 506 17.38 1.45 -33.00
C ASP A 506 16.39 0.28 -33.09
N GLY A 507 15.08 0.54 -32.92
CA GLY A 507 14.00 -0.45 -33.07
C GLY A 507 14.17 -1.70 -32.20
N SER A 508 14.75 -1.57 -31.01
CA SER A 508 15.31 -2.72 -30.28
C SER A 508 15.22 -2.60 -28.76
N LEU A 509 15.26 -3.75 -28.08
CA LEU A 509 15.47 -3.86 -26.65
C LEU A 509 16.95 -4.19 -26.42
N LEU A 510 17.71 -3.21 -25.94
CA LEU A 510 19.14 -3.34 -25.66
C LEU A 510 19.30 -3.92 -24.26
N LEU A 511 20.12 -4.96 -24.13
CA LEU A 511 20.55 -5.53 -22.85
C LEU A 511 22.04 -5.22 -22.70
N HIS A 512 22.37 -4.16 -21.97
CA HIS A 512 23.76 -3.78 -21.73
C HIS A 512 24.37 -4.69 -20.68
N GLY A 513 25.46 -5.38 -21.03
CA GLY A 513 26.07 -6.39 -20.16
C GLY A 513 26.90 -5.77 -19.04
N LEU A 514 26.75 -6.33 -17.83
CA LEU A 514 27.53 -5.92 -16.66
C LEU A 514 28.78 -6.80 -16.51
N ASP A 515 29.79 -6.34 -15.77
CA ASP A 515 30.94 -7.15 -15.33
C ASP A 515 31.66 -7.90 -16.49
N GLY A 516 31.75 -7.24 -17.65
CA GLY A 516 32.37 -7.75 -18.87
C GLY A 516 31.53 -8.78 -19.66
N VAL A 517 30.23 -8.91 -19.36
CA VAL A 517 29.27 -9.64 -20.18
C VAL A 517 28.99 -8.85 -21.48
N ARG A 518 28.79 -9.53 -22.61
CA ARG A 518 28.48 -8.86 -23.89
C ARG A 518 27.09 -8.19 -23.85
N THR A 519 26.99 -6.99 -24.41
CA THR A 519 25.71 -6.36 -24.76
C THR A 519 24.98 -7.19 -25.81
N LEU A 520 23.66 -7.29 -25.69
CA LEU A 520 22.76 -7.93 -26.67
C LEU A 520 21.75 -6.89 -27.18
N ALA A 521 21.25 -7.07 -28.41
CA ALA A 521 20.12 -6.33 -28.94
C ALA A 521 19.05 -7.31 -29.42
N LEU A 522 17.81 -7.15 -28.94
CA LEU A 522 16.66 -7.96 -29.35
C LEU A 522 15.73 -7.11 -30.23
N PRO A 523 15.31 -7.56 -31.42
CA PRO A 523 14.37 -6.80 -32.24
C PRO A 523 13.05 -6.51 -31.50
N ALA A 524 12.61 -5.24 -31.56
CA ALA A 524 11.38 -4.76 -30.97
C ALA A 524 10.46 -4.24 -32.08
N SER A 525 9.67 -5.14 -32.68
CA SER A 525 8.69 -4.82 -33.74
C SER A 525 7.64 -3.79 -33.34
N GLU A 526 7.40 -3.66 -32.04
CA GLU A 526 6.61 -2.61 -31.42
C GLU A 526 7.45 -2.02 -30.26
N PRO A 527 7.41 -0.70 -30.01
CA PRO A 527 8.16 -0.09 -28.92
C PRO A 527 7.82 -0.68 -27.54
N ALA A 528 8.81 -0.81 -26.67
CA ALA A 528 8.58 -1.25 -25.29
C ALA A 528 8.46 -0.05 -24.33
N LEU A 529 7.33 -0.01 -23.60
CA LEU A 529 6.95 1.01 -22.63
C LEU A 529 7.38 0.64 -21.20
N ASP A 530 7.37 -0.66 -20.89
CA ASP A 530 7.80 -1.22 -19.62
C ASP A 530 8.48 -2.59 -19.85
N VAL A 531 9.42 -2.94 -18.99
CA VAL A 531 10.30 -4.11 -19.10
C VAL A 531 10.48 -4.72 -17.70
N CYS A 532 10.46 -6.05 -17.59
CA CYS A 532 10.70 -6.77 -16.33
C CYS A 532 11.38 -8.12 -16.61
N ALA A 533 12.10 -8.70 -15.64
CA ALA A 533 12.71 -10.02 -15.77
C ALA A 533 12.16 -11.04 -14.74
N PRO A 534 11.03 -11.71 -15.02
CA PRO A 534 10.52 -12.80 -14.20
C PRO A 534 11.52 -13.95 -14.03
N ARG A 535 11.73 -14.42 -12.79
CA ARG A 535 12.53 -15.61 -12.46
C ARG A 535 11.59 -16.77 -12.09
N LEU A 536 11.56 -17.83 -12.91
CA LEU A 536 10.71 -19.01 -12.78
C LEU A 536 11.57 -20.21 -12.33
N HIS A 537 11.76 -20.36 -11.02
CA HIS A 537 12.68 -21.34 -10.41
C HIS A 537 14.12 -21.22 -10.95
N ALA A 538 14.45 -21.96 -12.02
CA ALA A 538 15.76 -21.94 -12.68
C ALA A 538 15.76 -21.17 -14.02
N ASP A 539 14.59 -20.90 -14.60
CA ASP A 539 14.45 -20.16 -15.85
C ASP A 539 14.35 -18.64 -15.58
N THR A 540 14.97 -17.83 -16.46
CA THR A 540 14.75 -16.37 -16.50
C THR A 540 14.01 -16.02 -17.78
N LEU A 541 12.91 -15.26 -17.65
CA LEU A 541 12.25 -14.58 -18.75
C LEU A 541 12.63 -13.11 -18.76
N LEU A 542 12.55 -12.49 -19.93
CA LEU A 542 12.54 -11.05 -20.13
C LEU A 542 11.19 -10.67 -20.75
N ALA A 543 10.40 -9.89 -20.03
CA ALA A 543 9.10 -9.40 -20.43
C ALA A 543 9.23 -7.96 -20.97
N ALA A 544 8.63 -7.70 -22.14
CA ALA A 544 8.60 -6.39 -22.77
C ALA A 544 7.17 -6.04 -23.22
N LEU A 545 6.63 -4.95 -22.70
CA LEU A 545 5.26 -4.50 -22.90
C LEU A 545 5.21 -3.35 -23.91
N SER A 546 4.50 -3.50 -25.02
CA SER A 546 4.04 -2.39 -25.88
C SER A 546 2.66 -1.90 -25.44
N ASP A 547 2.11 -0.92 -26.17
CA ASP A 547 0.77 -0.40 -25.96
C ASP A 547 -0.35 -1.47 -26.12
N SER A 548 -0.09 -2.57 -26.83
CA SER A 548 -1.06 -3.64 -27.13
C SER A 548 -0.60 -5.06 -26.82
N ARG A 549 0.72 -5.34 -26.77
CA ARG A 549 1.28 -6.71 -26.65
C ARG A 549 2.29 -6.88 -25.54
N LEU A 550 2.32 -8.09 -24.98
CA LEU A 550 3.36 -8.57 -24.06
C LEU A 550 4.24 -9.61 -24.76
N ARG A 551 5.50 -9.27 -25.00
CA ARG A 551 6.51 -10.20 -25.51
C ARG A 551 7.30 -10.80 -24.36
N LEU A 552 7.49 -12.12 -24.39
CA LEU A 552 8.24 -12.88 -23.41
C LEU A 552 9.40 -13.58 -24.12
N TYR A 553 10.62 -13.25 -23.73
CA TYR A 553 11.85 -13.84 -24.26
C TYR A 553 12.52 -14.70 -23.18
N LYS A 554 12.75 -15.99 -23.45
CA LYS A 554 13.40 -16.92 -22.53
C LYS A 554 14.91 -16.83 -22.63
N ALA A 555 15.59 -16.70 -21.49
CA ALA A 555 17.05 -16.83 -21.42
C ALA A 555 17.44 -18.28 -21.70
N VAL A 556 18.25 -18.50 -22.72
CA VAL A 556 18.76 -19.83 -23.10
C VAL A 556 20.29 -19.78 -23.11
N PRO A 557 20.97 -20.69 -22.39
CA PRO A 557 22.42 -20.78 -22.47
C PRO A 557 22.82 -21.31 -23.86
N THR A 558 23.80 -20.66 -24.46
CA THR A 558 24.50 -21.11 -25.67
C THR A 558 25.91 -21.52 -25.27
N GLY A 559 26.25 -22.78 -25.53
CA GLY A 559 27.61 -23.30 -25.43
C GLY A 559 28.56 -22.54 -26.35
#